data_AF-A0A1Y2ASS2-F1
#
_entry.id   AF-A0A1Y2ASS2-F1
#
_cell.length_a   1.000
_cell.length_b   1.000
_cell.length_c   1.000
_cell.angle_alpha   90.00
_cell.angle_beta   90.00
_cell.angle_gamma   90.00
#
_symmetry.space_group_name_H-M   'P 1'
#
loop_
_entity.id
_entity.type
_entity.pdbx_description
1 polymer ?
#
loop_
_entity_poly.entity_id
_entity_poly.type
_entity_poly.pdbx_seq_one_letter_code
_entity_poly.pdbx_strand_id
1 'polypeptide(L)'
;MKLYGDKALTEAINTYYKLMLYVPLSDMINIPKLSKAHFSLLETFSNEQMMDADNFNSEAFLYIIKSCAEGIKLFNSSISTEACAVINQICTTVFKENEKSINSNSKPHIIVEFLNQYPQTLSFLLHNLLDVVIFEDCPNNWSYSRPLLGLIILAKDEFISYSNKLIQCQIPERKEDFSQQMAKLMENVEDNLSNKNRDTFTQNLVVFRREMNNNMVALVNINDNNNSYINVTNDDSSMMTVL
;
A
#
# COMPACT_ATOMS: atom_id res chain seq x y z
N MET A 1 21.00 8.90 -15.84
CA MET A 1 20.51 9.48 -17.13
C MET A 1 21.21 10.80 -17.44
N LYS A 2 22.53 10.72 -17.68
CA LYS A 2 23.43 11.85 -17.99
C LYS A 2 23.85 11.85 -19.47
N LEU A 3 23.11 11.10 -20.31
CA LEU A 3 23.58 10.69 -21.64
C LEU A 3 23.63 11.84 -22.66
N TYR A 4 22.89 12.94 -22.42
CA TYR A 4 22.85 14.10 -23.32
C TYR A 4 22.96 15.47 -22.61
N GLY A 5 23.05 15.51 -21.27
CA GLY A 5 23.10 16.76 -20.51
C GLY A 5 21.80 17.59 -20.48
N ASP A 6 20.70 17.05 -21.03
CA ASP A 6 19.39 17.69 -21.04
C ASP A 6 18.72 17.63 -19.65
N LYS A 7 18.16 18.75 -19.23
CA LYS A 7 17.46 18.94 -17.94
C LYS A 7 15.94 18.84 -18.05
N ALA A 8 15.38 18.79 -19.27
CA ALA A 8 13.94 18.86 -19.50
C ALA A 8 13.15 17.83 -18.67
N LEU A 9 13.65 16.59 -18.57
CA LEU A 9 13.00 15.54 -17.80
C LEU A 9 13.07 15.79 -16.28
N THR A 10 14.23 16.20 -15.78
CA THR A 10 14.40 16.57 -14.37
C THR A 10 13.50 17.76 -14.00
N GLU A 11 13.39 18.75 -14.88
CA GLU A 11 12.48 19.89 -14.71
C GLU A 11 11.01 19.49 -14.75
N ALA A 12 10.61 18.57 -15.63
CA ALA A 12 9.26 18.01 -15.68
C ALA A 12 8.91 17.26 -14.39
N ILE A 13 9.80 16.41 -13.89
CA ILE A 13 9.64 15.69 -12.62
C ILE A 13 9.53 16.67 -11.45
N ASN A 14 10.42 17.66 -11.40
CA ASN A 14 10.40 18.70 -10.38
C ASN A 14 9.10 19.52 -10.40
N THR A 15 8.58 19.82 -11.59
CA THR A 15 7.31 20.52 -11.76
C THR A 15 6.14 19.66 -11.31
N TYR A 16 6.17 18.36 -11.64
CA TYR A 16 5.17 17.41 -11.18
C TYR A 16 5.13 17.33 -9.64
N TYR A 17 6.27 17.24 -8.95
CA TYR A 17 6.30 17.26 -7.48
C TYR A 17 5.70 18.53 -6.89
N LYS A 18 5.98 19.70 -7.48
CA LYS A 18 5.37 20.97 -7.05
C LYS A 18 3.85 20.97 -7.23
N LEU A 19 3.36 20.48 -8.37
CA LEU A 19 1.92 20.37 -8.63
C LEU A 19 1.26 19.40 -7.65
N MET A 20 1.89 18.25 -7.41
CA MET A 20 1.42 17.24 -6.48
C MET A 20 1.31 17.79 -5.05
N LEU A 21 2.30 18.55 -4.58
CA LEU A 21 2.28 19.15 -3.25
C LEU A 21 1.33 20.36 -3.13
N TYR A 22 0.96 21.00 -4.25
CA TYR A 22 0.02 22.12 -4.28
C TYR A 22 -1.44 21.66 -4.30
N VAL A 23 -1.74 20.55 -4.98
CA VAL A 23 -3.11 20.03 -5.11
C VAL A 23 -3.47 19.19 -3.87
N PRO A 24 -4.60 19.47 -3.19
CA PRO A 24 -5.07 18.63 -2.11
C PRO A 24 -5.31 17.19 -2.57
N LEU A 25 -4.95 16.21 -1.73
CA LEU A 25 -5.10 14.78 -2.08
C LEU A 25 -6.54 14.43 -2.44
N SER A 26 -7.53 14.98 -1.73
CA SER A 26 -8.95 14.79 -2.03
C SER A 26 -9.29 15.15 -3.48
N ASP A 27 -8.73 16.25 -3.99
CA ASP A 27 -9.02 16.74 -5.33
C ASP A 27 -8.29 15.92 -6.38
N MET A 28 -7.04 15.52 -6.08
CA MET A 28 -6.26 14.61 -6.92
C MET A 28 -6.98 13.29 -7.17
N ILE A 29 -7.60 12.72 -6.13
CA ILE A 29 -8.30 11.44 -6.19
C ILE A 29 -9.70 11.59 -6.81
N ASN A 30 -10.47 12.60 -6.41
CA ASN A 30 -11.88 12.74 -6.79
C ASN A 30 -12.11 13.31 -8.21
N ILE A 31 -11.15 14.03 -8.79
CA ILE A 31 -11.26 14.54 -10.16
C ILE A 31 -10.79 13.44 -11.14
N PRO A 32 -11.68 12.76 -11.90
CA PRO A 32 -11.34 11.50 -12.56
C PRO A 32 -10.22 11.61 -13.61
N LYS A 33 -10.21 12.70 -14.38
CA LYS A 33 -9.17 12.96 -15.38
C LYS A 33 -7.81 13.23 -14.73
N LEU A 34 -7.81 13.94 -13.61
CA LEU A 34 -6.59 14.26 -12.87
C LEU A 34 -6.04 13.01 -12.18
N SER A 35 -6.90 12.25 -11.50
CA SER A 35 -6.56 10.98 -10.86
C SER A 35 -5.92 10.00 -11.85
N LYS A 36 -6.55 9.78 -13.01
CA LYS A 36 -5.99 8.91 -14.05
C LYS A 36 -4.62 9.40 -14.56
N ALA A 37 -4.47 10.71 -14.78
CA ALA A 37 -3.19 11.27 -15.23
C ALA A 37 -2.10 11.13 -14.16
N HIS A 38 -2.46 11.35 -12.89
CA HIS A 38 -1.57 11.23 -11.74
C HIS A 38 -1.03 9.80 -11.59
N PHE A 39 -1.89 8.79 -11.55
CA PHE A 39 -1.45 7.41 -11.34
C PHE A 39 -0.68 6.83 -12.53
N SER A 40 -1.08 7.16 -13.76
CA SER A 40 -0.33 6.78 -14.96
C SER A 40 1.08 7.36 -14.95
N LEU A 41 1.21 8.65 -14.59
CA LEU A 41 2.50 9.31 -14.50
C LEU A 41 3.37 8.76 -13.35
N LEU A 42 2.75 8.52 -12.20
CA LEU A 42 3.40 7.99 -11.01
C LEU A 42 3.96 6.58 -11.25
N GLU A 43 3.19 5.69 -11.88
CA GLU A 43 3.65 4.35 -12.26
C GLU A 43 4.85 4.42 -13.21
N THR A 44 4.76 5.23 -14.27
CA THR A 44 5.82 5.34 -15.27
C THR A 44 7.13 5.81 -14.65
N PHE A 45 7.08 6.74 -13.69
CA PHE A 45 8.28 7.30 -13.06
C PHE A 45 8.82 6.46 -11.90
N SER A 46 7.99 5.65 -11.26
CA SER A 46 8.37 4.84 -10.10
C SER A 46 9.51 3.85 -10.40
N ASN A 47 9.73 3.50 -11.66
CA ASN A 47 10.63 2.41 -12.05
C ASN A 47 12.14 2.70 -11.94
N GLU A 48 12.63 3.95 -11.94
CA GLU A 48 14.08 4.20 -11.74
C GLU A 48 14.48 5.68 -11.58
N GLN A 49 13.62 6.65 -11.96
CA GLN A 49 14.02 8.06 -12.09
C GLN A 49 13.52 9.00 -10.98
N MET A 50 12.48 8.61 -10.24
CA MET A 50 11.96 9.45 -9.14
C MET A 50 12.98 9.74 -8.04
N MET A 51 13.96 8.86 -7.88
CA MET A 51 14.75 8.73 -6.65
C MET A 51 16.10 9.47 -6.71
N ASP A 52 16.45 10.00 -7.89
CA ASP A 52 17.67 10.79 -8.15
C ASP A 52 17.38 12.29 -8.39
N ALA A 53 16.12 12.73 -8.26
CA ALA A 53 15.72 14.11 -8.56
C ALA A 53 15.85 15.03 -7.33
N ASP A 54 16.38 16.24 -7.53
CA ASP A 54 16.71 17.21 -6.47
C ASP A 54 15.53 17.60 -5.56
N ASN A 55 14.28 17.55 -6.06
CA ASN A 55 13.09 17.92 -5.28
C ASN A 55 12.31 16.72 -4.71
N PHE A 56 12.82 15.49 -4.82
CA PHE A 56 12.18 14.36 -4.16
C PHE A 56 12.48 14.41 -2.66
N ASN A 57 11.54 14.94 -1.90
CA ASN A 57 11.61 15.09 -0.45
C ASN A 57 10.61 14.17 0.27
N SER A 58 10.65 14.18 1.60
CA SER A 58 9.78 13.34 2.42
C SER A 58 8.29 13.69 2.27
N GLU A 59 7.95 14.95 2.06
CA GLU A 59 6.56 15.38 1.83
C GLU A 59 5.99 14.78 0.54
N ALA A 60 6.77 14.83 -0.54
CA ALA A 60 6.40 14.24 -1.82
C ALA A 60 6.25 12.72 -1.69
N PHE A 61 7.17 12.06 -0.99
CA PHE A 61 7.06 10.64 -0.69
C PHE A 61 5.79 10.31 0.08
N LEU A 62 5.49 11.02 1.17
CA LEU A 62 4.28 10.78 1.96
C LEU A 62 3.00 11.04 1.17
N TYR A 63 2.98 12.05 0.29
CA TYR A 63 1.87 12.28 -0.61
C TYR A 63 1.66 11.10 -1.56
N ILE A 64 2.73 10.56 -2.15
CA ILE A 64 2.69 9.37 -3.02
C ILE A 64 2.11 8.18 -2.26
N ILE A 65 2.60 7.92 -1.04
CA ILE A 65 2.11 6.80 -0.22
C ILE A 65 0.61 6.93 0.06
N LYS A 66 0.15 8.11 0.47
CA LYS A 66 -1.27 8.37 0.73
C LYS A 66 -2.11 8.24 -0.55
N SER A 67 -1.59 8.73 -1.68
CA SER A 67 -2.24 8.59 -2.99
C SER A 67 -2.38 7.12 -3.38
N CYS A 68 -1.33 6.32 -3.24
CA CYS A 68 -1.40 4.88 -3.50
C CYS A 68 -2.42 4.18 -2.60
N ALA A 69 -2.48 4.51 -1.30
CA ALA A 69 -3.44 3.92 -0.37
C ALA A 69 -4.90 4.24 -0.72
N GLU A 70 -5.18 5.44 -1.24
CA GLU A 70 -6.50 5.79 -1.76
C GLU A 70 -6.76 5.15 -3.13
N GLY A 71 -5.75 5.12 -4.00
CA GLY A 71 -5.84 4.58 -5.36
C GLY A 71 -6.19 3.09 -5.41
N ILE A 72 -5.71 2.28 -4.46
CA ILE A 72 -6.01 0.84 -4.41
C ILE A 72 -7.47 0.53 -4.05
N LYS A 73 -8.16 1.46 -3.35
CA LYS A 73 -9.58 1.36 -2.95
C LYS A 73 -10.54 1.81 -4.05
N LEU A 74 -10.02 2.47 -5.10
CA LEU A 74 -10.86 2.93 -6.20
C LEU A 74 -11.30 1.75 -7.06
N PHE A 75 -12.60 1.70 -7.39
CA PHE A 75 -13.18 0.70 -8.31
C PHE A 75 -12.59 0.71 -9.73
N ASN A 76 -11.79 1.73 -10.08
CA ASN A 76 -11.12 1.81 -11.37
C ASN A 76 -9.93 0.83 -11.41
N SER A 77 -10.04 -0.22 -12.21
CA SER A 77 -9.00 -1.25 -12.35
C SER A 77 -7.66 -0.71 -12.87
N SER A 78 -7.66 0.32 -13.72
CA SER A 78 -6.43 0.95 -14.21
C SER A 78 -5.68 1.62 -13.06
N ILE A 79 -6.37 2.46 -12.29
CA ILE A 79 -5.78 3.23 -11.21
C ILE A 79 -5.29 2.32 -10.09
N SER A 80 -6.10 1.33 -9.68
CA SER A 80 -5.67 0.37 -8.66
C SER A 80 -4.45 -0.44 -9.11
N THR A 81 -4.37 -0.82 -10.40
CA THR A 81 -3.19 -1.50 -10.97
C THR A 81 -1.94 -0.62 -10.90
N GLU A 82 -2.06 0.65 -11.32
CA GLU A 82 -0.97 1.62 -11.33
C GLU A 82 -0.49 1.91 -9.89
N ALA A 83 -1.40 2.11 -8.94
CA ALA A 83 -1.07 2.26 -7.52
C ALA A 83 -0.34 1.03 -6.95
N CYS A 84 -0.84 -0.18 -7.26
CA CYS A 84 -0.19 -1.43 -6.87
C CYS A 84 1.22 -1.59 -7.46
N ALA A 85 1.43 -1.17 -8.71
CA ALA A 85 2.74 -1.22 -9.36
C ALA A 85 3.74 -0.33 -8.62
N VAL A 86 3.34 0.89 -8.25
CA VAL A 86 4.17 1.84 -7.48
C VAL A 86 4.53 1.25 -6.11
N ILE A 87 3.55 0.71 -5.37
CA ILE A 87 3.80 0.07 -4.06
C ILE A 87 4.77 -1.10 -4.21
N ASN A 88 4.58 -1.96 -5.22
CA ASN A 88 5.45 -3.10 -5.48
C ASN A 88 6.88 -2.67 -5.81
N GLN A 89 7.05 -1.57 -6.54
CA GLN A 89 8.35 -1.03 -6.88
C GLN A 89 9.06 -0.46 -5.64
N ILE A 90 8.34 0.26 -4.77
CA ILE A 90 8.86 0.70 -3.46
C ILE A 90 9.34 -0.51 -2.65
N CYS A 91 8.51 -1.55 -2.52
CA CYS A 91 8.87 -2.76 -1.76
C CYS A 91 10.09 -3.48 -2.38
N THR A 92 10.12 -3.60 -3.70
CA THR A 92 11.23 -4.25 -4.42
C THR A 92 12.54 -3.48 -4.24
N THR A 93 12.51 -2.15 -4.30
CA THR A 93 13.69 -1.31 -4.06
C THR A 93 14.19 -1.49 -2.63
N VAL A 94 13.31 -1.39 -1.63
CA VAL A 94 13.70 -1.53 -0.22
C VAL A 94 14.27 -2.91 0.08
N PHE A 95 13.64 -3.98 -0.43
CA PHE A 95 14.12 -5.35 -0.26
C PHE A 95 15.54 -5.52 -0.83
N LYS A 96 15.77 -5.06 -2.07
CA LYS A 96 17.10 -5.10 -2.70
C LYS A 96 18.14 -4.31 -1.93
N GLU A 97 17.79 -3.14 -1.39
CA GLU A 97 18.72 -2.31 -0.62
C GLU A 97 19.07 -2.96 0.72
N ASN A 98 18.12 -3.62 1.38
CA ASN A 98 18.38 -4.40 2.58
C ASN A 98 19.36 -5.56 2.29
N GLU A 99 19.20 -6.29 1.18
CA GLU A 99 20.14 -7.35 0.76
C GLU A 99 21.55 -6.81 0.41
N LYS A 100 21.63 -5.63 -0.20
CA LYS A 100 22.92 -4.98 -0.54
C LYS A 100 23.65 -4.45 0.69
N SER A 101 22.94 -3.91 1.68
CA SER A 101 23.54 -3.35 2.89
C SER A 101 24.31 -4.40 3.72
N ILE A 102 23.91 -5.67 3.63
CA ILE A 102 24.63 -6.81 4.21
C ILE A 102 26.01 -7.00 3.55
N ASN A 103 26.17 -6.53 2.31
CA ASN A 103 27.32 -6.85 1.44
C ASN A 103 28.15 -5.62 1.02
N SER A 104 27.75 -4.38 1.35
CA SER A 104 28.46 -3.16 0.91
C SER A 104 28.19 -1.91 1.76
N ASN A 105 29.21 -1.04 1.92
CA ASN A 105 29.14 0.24 2.63
C ASN A 105 28.58 1.41 1.76
N SER A 106 27.66 1.15 0.84
CA SER A 106 27.08 2.23 0.02
C SER A 106 26.09 3.07 0.82
N LYS A 107 25.96 4.36 0.46
CA LYS A 107 24.90 5.23 1.01
C LYS A 107 23.53 4.56 0.77
N PRO A 108 22.66 4.45 1.79
CA PRO A 108 21.34 3.86 1.61
C PRO A 108 20.52 4.68 0.61
N HIS A 109 19.71 3.97 -0.15
CA HIS A 109 18.78 4.59 -1.08
C HIS A 109 17.77 5.52 -0.35
N ILE A 110 17.41 6.67 -0.95
CA ILE A 110 16.59 7.71 -0.31
C ILE A 110 15.23 7.22 0.22
N ILE A 111 14.60 6.25 -0.45
CA ILE A 111 13.37 5.60 0.05
C ILE A 111 13.59 4.91 1.39
N VAL A 112 14.73 4.24 1.58
CA VAL A 112 15.07 3.60 2.85
C VAL A 112 15.26 4.67 3.93
N GLU A 113 15.87 5.80 3.60
CA GLU A 113 15.98 6.96 4.51
C GLU A 113 14.59 7.48 4.91
N PHE A 114 13.66 7.67 3.98
CA PHE A 114 12.30 8.10 4.29
C PHE A 114 11.50 7.07 5.09
N LEU A 115 11.66 5.78 4.81
CA LEU A 115 10.99 4.75 5.60
C LEU A 115 11.55 4.66 7.03
N ASN A 116 12.85 4.91 7.22
CA ASN A 116 13.42 5.04 8.56
C ASN A 116 12.92 6.28 9.29
N GLN A 117 12.68 7.38 8.56
CA GLN A 117 12.08 8.59 9.13
C GLN A 117 10.59 8.41 9.47
N TYR A 118 9.87 7.61 8.69
CA TYR A 118 8.43 7.34 8.84
C TYR A 118 8.14 5.83 8.86
N PRO A 119 8.50 5.12 9.94
CA PRO A 119 8.43 3.65 10.00
C PRO A 119 7.01 3.08 9.86
N GLN A 120 5.99 3.86 10.21
CA GLN A 120 4.57 3.48 10.08
C GLN A 120 4.09 3.36 8.63
N THR A 121 4.87 3.82 7.65
CA THR A 121 4.48 3.90 6.23
C THR A 121 4.15 2.53 5.65
N LEU A 122 4.99 1.52 5.92
CA LEU A 122 4.77 0.16 5.42
C LEU A 122 3.56 -0.48 6.10
N SER A 123 3.43 -0.35 7.42
CA SER A 123 2.25 -0.81 8.17
C SER A 123 0.97 -0.19 7.64
N PHE A 124 0.97 1.11 7.36
CA PHE A 124 -0.17 1.83 6.79
C PHE A 124 -0.57 1.26 5.42
N LEU A 125 0.37 1.07 4.49
CA LEU A 125 0.08 0.48 3.19
C LEU A 125 -0.39 -0.98 3.32
N LEU A 126 0.24 -1.75 4.21
CA LEU A 126 -0.12 -3.14 4.48
C LEU A 126 -1.56 -3.26 4.94
N HIS A 127 -1.98 -2.46 5.93
CA HIS A 127 -3.35 -2.49 6.45
C HIS A 127 -4.37 -2.13 5.37
N ASN A 128 -4.15 -1.02 4.64
CA ASN A 128 -5.08 -0.61 3.58
C ASN A 128 -5.17 -1.67 2.48
N LEU A 129 -4.04 -2.24 2.04
CA LEU A 129 -4.06 -3.25 0.98
C LEU A 129 -4.66 -4.57 1.44
N LEU A 130 -4.41 -4.99 2.68
CA LEU A 130 -5.00 -6.19 3.24
C LEU A 130 -6.51 -6.02 3.43
N ASP A 131 -6.97 -4.86 3.88
CA ASP A 131 -8.41 -4.55 4.00
C ASP A 131 -9.11 -4.61 2.64
N VAL A 132 -8.53 -4.00 1.60
CA VAL A 132 -9.01 -4.10 0.21
C VAL A 132 -9.04 -5.57 -0.25
N VAL A 133 -8.07 -6.37 0.17
CA VAL A 133 -8.02 -7.80 -0.19
C VAL A 133 -9.13 -8.61 0.48
N ILE A 134 -9.48 -8.29 1.73
CA ILE A 134 -10.37 -9.06 2.59
C ILE A 134 -11.84 -8.61 2.47
N PHE A 135 -12.09 -7.30 2.43
CA PHE A 135 -13.42 -6.72 2.60
C PHE A 135 -14.03 -6.14 1.33
N GLU A 136 -13.22 -5.83 0.31
CA GLU A 136 -13.71 -5.19 -0.91
C GLU A 136 -13.86 -6.17 -2.08
N ASP A 137 -14.97 -6.04 -2.81
CA ASP A 137 -15.26 -6.75 -4.05
C ASP A 137 -14.47 -6.16 -5.23
N CYS A 138 -13.14 -6.26 -5.18
CA CYS A 138 -12.30 -5.67 -6.22
C CYS A 138 -12.18 -6.58 -7.46
N PRO A 139 -12.42 -6.07 -8.68
CA PRO A 139 -12.28 -6.86 -9.91
C PRO A 139 -10.81 -7.21 -10.24
N ASN A 140 -9.85 -6.49 -9.65
CA ASN A 140 -8.43 -6.56 -10.00
C ASN A 140 -7.62 -7.57 -9.17
N ASN A 141 -8.01 -8.85 -9.21
CA ASN A 141 -7.51 -9.86 -8.27
C ASN A 141 -5.98 -10.10 -8.28
N TRP A 142 -5.27 -9.73 -9.34
CA TRP A 142 -3.88 -10.16 -9.56
C TRP A 142 -2.88 -9.06 -9.18
N SER A 143 -3.26 -7.79 -9.38
CA SER A 143 -2.38 -6.64 -9.17
C SER A 143 -2.04 -6.43 -7.69
N TYR A 144 -2.93 -6.83 -6.78
CA TYR A 144 -2.73 -6.73 -5.33
C TYR A 144 -1.69 -7.71 -4.79
N SER A 145 -1.47 -8.86 -5.46
CA SER A 145 -0.63 -9.95 -4.96
C SER A 145 0.81 -9.54 -4.70
N ARG A 146 1.49 -9.00 -5.71
CA ARG A 146 2.91 -8.62 -5.64
C ARG A 146 3.21 -7.53 -4.59
N PRO A 147 2.48 -6.39 -4.56
CA PRO A 147 2.69 -5.40 -3.51
C PRO A 147 2.35 -5.94 -2.12
N LEU A 148 1.31 -6.76 -1.97
CA LEU A 148 0.95 -7.33 -0.66
C LEU A 148 2.06 -8.25 -0.14
N LEU A 149 2.60 -9.15 -0.97
CA LEU A 149 3.75 -9.98 -0.59
C LEU A 149 4.94 -9.14 -0.16
N GLY A 150 5.25 -8.08 -0.93
CA GLY A 150 6.32 -7.14 -0.63
C GLY A 150 6.15 -6.49 0.75
N LEU A 151 4.94 -6.02 1.05
CA LEU A 151 4.61 -5.41 2.34
C LEU A 151 4.66 -6.42 3.49
N ILE A 152 4.15 -7.64 3.30
CA ILE A 152 4.18 -8.70 4.32
C ILE A 152 5.64 -9.05 4.68
N ILE A 153 6.51 -9.24 3.68
CA ILE A 153 7.91 -9.57 3.91
C ILE A 153 8.65 -8.44 4.63
N LEU A 154 8.38 -7.18 4.26
CA LEU A 154 9.04 -6.02 4.86
C LEU A 154 8.48 -5.63 6.25
N ALA A 155 7.24 -6.00 6.57
CA ALA A 155 6.54 -5.64 7.80
C ALA A 155 5.86 -6.86 8.47
N LYS A 156 6.60 -7.96 8.64
CA LYS A 156 6.07 -9.25 9.14
C LYS A 156 5.39 -9.16 10.50
N ASP A 157 6.02 -8.48 11.45
CA ASP A 157 5.48 -8.36 12.81
C ASP A 157 4.14 -7.61 12.80
N GLU A 158 4.03 -6.59 11.95
CA GLU A 158 2.76 -5.88 11.75
C GLU A 158 1.73 -6.78 11.08
N PHE A 159 2.10 -7.53 10.03
CA PHE A 159 1.19 -8.48 9.39
C PHE A 159 0.61 -9.48 10.40
N ILE A 160 1.44 -10.07 11.25
CA ILE A 160 1.01 -11.01 12.30
C ILE A 160 0.08 -10.30 13.30
N SER A 161 0.49 -9.13 13.81
CA SER A 161 -0.29 -8.34 14.77
C SER A 161 -1.66 -7.95 14.21
N TYR A 162 -1.71 -7.45 12.99
CA TYR A 162 -2.93 -7.00 12.33
C TYR A 162 -3.84 -8.17 11.96
N SER A 163 -3.30 -9.27 11.44
CA SER A 163 -4.06 -10.50 11.17
C SER A 163 -4.73 -11.04 12.44
N ASN A 164 -4.01 -11.06 13.56
CA ASN A 164 -4.57 -11.46 14.84
C ASN A 164 -5.70 -10.54 15.29
N LYS A 165 -5.57 -9.22 15.13
CA LYS A 165 -6.66 -8.26 15.43
C LYS A 165 -7.89 -8.51 14.56
N LEU A 166 -7.70 -8.73 13.25
CA LEU A 166 -8.79 -9.05 12.33
C LEU A 166 -9.51 -10.34 12.74
N ILE A 167 -8.76 -11.39 13.10
CA ILE A 167 -9.33 -12.66 13.59
C ILE A 167 -10.11 -12.44 14.88
N GLN A 168 -9.59 -11.68 15.83
CA GLN A 168 -10.27 -11.45 17.11
C GLN A 168 -11.56 -10.63 16.98
N CYS A 169 -11.66 -9.79 15.95
CA CYS A 169 -12.88 -9.02 15.65
C CYS A 169 -13.99 -9.88 15.04
N GLN A 170 -13.70 -11.08 14.55
CA GLN A 170 -14.73 -11.96 14.00
C GLN A 170 -15.58 -12.60 15.10
N ILE A 171 -16.81 -13.00 14.76
CA ILE A 171 -17.65 -13.79 15.65
C ILE A 171 -17.00 -15.17 15.93
N PRO A 172 -17.24 -15.80 17.10
CA PRO A 172 -16.55 -17.03 17.51
C PRO A 172 -16.57 -18.15 16.48
N GLU A 173 -17.71 -18.35 15.82
CA GLU A 173 -17.95 -19.38 14.81
C GLU A 173 -17.07 -19.22 13.55
N ARG A 174 -16.58 -18.00 13.31
CA ARG A 174 -15.79 -17.63 12.12
C ARG A 174 -14.30 -17.47 12.40
N LYS A 175 -13.91 -17.33 13.67
CA LYS A 175 -12.51 -17.09 14.04
C LYS A 175 -11.59 -18.20 13.53
N GLU A 176 -12.01 -19.45 13.71
CA GLU A 176 -11.20 -20.60 13.34
C GLU A 176 -11.02 -20.71 11.81
N ASP A 177 -12.11 -20.66 11.04
CA ASP A 177 -12.01 -20.73 9.57
C ASP A 177 -11.22 -19.55 9.01
N PHE A 178 -11.48 -18.32 9.48
CA PHE A 178 -10.72 -17.15 9.03
C PHE A 178 -9.22 -17.26 9.35
N SER A 179 -8.89 -17.75 10.55
CA SER A 179 -7.50 -18.02 10.94
C SER A 179 -6.85 -19.06 10.03
N GLN A 180 -7.57 -20.11 9.63
CA GLN A 180 -7.09 -21.12 8.69
C GLN A 180 -6.87 -20.53 7.30
N GLN A 181 -7.79 -19.68 6.80
CA GLN A 181 -7.61 -19.01 5.50
C GLN A 181 -6.41 -18.07 5.52
N MET A 182 -6.21 -17.29 6.59
CA MET A 182 -5.03 -16.44 6.75
C MET A 182 -3.73 -17.24 6.81
N ALA A 183 -3.74 -18.44 7.41
CA ALA A 183 -2.58 -19.33 7.38
C ALA A 183 -2.28 -19.86 5.97
N LYS A 184 -3.33 -20.29 5.23
CA LYS A 184 -3.22 -20.75 3.84
C LYS A 184 -2.69 -19.69 2.89
N LEU A 185 -3.00 -18.40 3.14
CA LEU A 185 -2.47 -17.29 2.36
C LEU A 185 -0.92 -17.30 2.32
N MET A 186 -0.28 -17.69 3.42
CA MET A 186 1.18 -17.72 3.58
C MET A 186 1.78 -19.13 3.42
N GLU A 187 1.00 -20.12 2.98
CA GLU A 187 1.48 -21.50 2.84
C GLU A 187 2.54 -21.60 1.74
N ASN A 188 3.69 -22.21 2.06
CA ASN A 188 4.86 -22.33 1.17
C ASN A 188 5.45 -21.00 0.69
N VAL A 189 5.15 -19.89 1.37
CA VAL A 189 5.73 -18.58 1.06
C VAL A 189 7.06 -18.42 1.79
N GLU A 190 8.11 -18.15 1.03
CA GLU A 190 9.45 -17.92 1.55
C GLU A 190 9.69 -16.43 1.86
N ASP A 191 10.79 -16.14 2.57
CA ASP A 191 11.19 -14.77 2.91
C ASP A 191 12.00 -14.08 1.79
N ASN A 192 11.46 -14.04 0.58
CA ASN A 192 12.12 -13.40 -0.56
C ASN A 192 11.13 -12.91 -1.64
N LEU A 193 11.60 -12.06 -2.54
CA LEU A 193 10.80 -11.56 -3.67
C LEU A 193 11.11 -12.25 -5.00
N SER A 194 11.52 -13.52 -4.98
CA SER A 194 11.74 -14.29 -6.20
C SER A 194 10.45 -14.46 -7.00
N ASN A 195 10.58 -14.64 -8.32
CA ASN A 195 9.40 -14.86 -9.19
C ASN A 195 8.61 -16.09 -8.76
N LYS A 196 9.31 -17.19 -8.41
CA LYS A 196 8.68 -18.40 -7.89
C LYS A 196 7.83 -18.12 -6.65
N ASN A 197 8.38 -17.39 -5.68
CA ASN A 197 7.65 -17.08 -4.45
C ASN A 197 6.45 -16.14 -4.70
N ARG A 198 6.61 -15.16 -5.59
CA ARG A 198 5.52 -14.29 -6.04
C ARG A 198 4.38 -15.06 -6.71
N ASP A 199 4.70 -16.05 -7.54
CA ASP A 199 3.71 -16.89 -8.20
C ASP A 199 2.97 -17.78 -7.19
N THR A 200 3.69 -18.38 -6.23
CA THR A 200 3.10 -19.13 -5.10
C THR A 200 2.12 -18.25 -4.31
N PHE A 201 2.54 -17.07 -3.87
CA PHE A 201 1.65 -16.17 -3.13
C PHE A 201 0.44 -15.73 -3.96
N THR A 202 0.61 -15.50 -5.27
CA THR A 202 -0.51 -15.17 -6.16
C THR A 202 -1.54 -16.28 -6.22
N GLN A 203 -1.10 -17.54 -6.31
CA GLN A 203 -2.00 -18.70 -6.29
C GLN A 203 -2.74 -18.79 -4.95
N ASN A 204 -2.03 -18.63 -3.83
CA ASN A 204 -2.63 -18.64 -2.49
C ASN A 204 -3.67 -17.54 -2.33
N LEU A 205 -3.39 -16.32 -2.80
CA LEU A 205 -4.32 -15.19 -2.73
C LEU A 205 -5.60 -15.43 -3.52
N VAL A 206 -5.50 -16.06 -4.70
CA VAL A 206 -6.67 -16.42 -5.52
C VAL A 206 -7.54 -17.46 -4.82
N VAL A 207 -6.92 -18.46 -4.19
CA VAL A 207 -7.65 -19.46 -3.39
C VAL A 207 -8.28 -18.80 -2.16
N PHE A 208 -7.51 -18.00 -1.42
CA PHE A 208 -7.97 -17.25 -0.26
C PHE A 208 -9.22 -16.44 -0.57
N ARG A 209 -9.20 -15.59 -1.61
CA ARG A 209 -10.36 -14.77 -2.00
C ARG A 209 -11.58 -15.62 -2.37
N ARG A 210 -11.37 -16.75 -3.05
CA ARG A 210 -12.47 -17.66 -3.40
C ARG A 210 -13.13 -18.25 -2.16
N GLU A 211 -12.34 -18.75 -1.21
CA GLU A 211 -12.86 -19.31 0.04
C GLU A 211 -13.53 -18.24 0.90
N MET A 212 -12.97 -17.03 0.92
CA MET A 212 -13.56 -15.89 1.65
C MET A 212 -14.93 -15.52 1.10
N ASN A 213 -15.09 -15.44 -0.22
CA ASN A 213 -16.37 -15.12 -0.84
C ASN A 213 -17.42 -16.24 -0.67
N ASN A 214 -16.99 -17.50 -0.62
CA ASN A 214 -17.90 -18.65 -0.52
C ASN A 214 -18.35 -18.93 0.92
N ASN A 215 -17.45 -18.81 1.89
CA ASN A 215 -17.68 -19.31 3.25
C ASN A 215 -17.89 -18.18 4.27
N MET A 216 -17.53 -16.94 3.93
CA MET A 216 -17.37 -15.85 4.91
C MET A 216 -18.06 -14.55 4.46
N VAL A 217 -19.35 -14.68 4.14
CA VAL A 217 -20.22 -13.63 3.56
C VAL A 217 -20.33 -12.35 4.41
N ALA A 218 -19.93 -12.36 5.68
CA ALA A 218 -19.99 -11.18 6.55
C ALA A 218 -18.81 -11.12 7.54
N LEU A 219 -17.66 -10.65 7.08
CA LEU A 219 -16.56 -10.33 7.99
C LEU A 219 -16.81 -8.98 8.68
N VAL A 220 -16.34 -8.85 9.91
CA VAL A 220 -16.37 -7.59 10.66
C VAL A 220 -15.05 -6.87 10.44
N ASN A 221 -15.10 -5.63 9.94
CA ASN A 221 -13.92 -4.77 9.85
C ASN A 221 -13.59 -4.17 11.24
N ILE A 222 -12.32 -3.98 11.55
CA ILE A 222 -11.86 -3.32 12.79
C ILE A 222 -12.48 -1.94 12.95
N ASN A 223 -12.69 -1.20 11.85
CA ASN A 223 -13.27 0.14 11.87
C ASN A 223 -14.77 0.16 12.20
N ASP A 224 -15.50 -0.92 11.90
CA ASP A 224 -16.94 -1.02 12.19
C ASP A 224 -17.21 -1.23 13.69
N ASN A 225 -16.27 -1.85 14.41
CA ASN A 225 -16.34 -2.05 15.86
C ASN A 225 -16.21 -0.73 16.67
N ASN A 226 -15.66 0.33 16.08
CA ASN A 226 -15.56 1.64 16.75
C ASN A 226 -16.87 2.45 16.67
N ASN A 227 -17.76 2.14 15.73
CA ASN A 227 -19.04 2.87 15.56
C ASN A 227 -20.18 2.33 16.43
N SER A 228 -20.04 1.14 17.01
CA SER A 228 -21.08 0.54 17.86
C SER A 228 -21.08 1.05 19.32
N TYR A 229 -20.09 1.86 19.71
CA TYR A 229 -20.00 2.45 21.06
C TYR A 229 -20.16 3.98 21.13
N ILE A 230 -20.39 4.67 20.00
CA ILE A 230 -20.52 6.15 19.98
C ILE A 230 -21.99 6.63 19.89
N ASN A 231 -22.95 5.74 19.58
CA ASN A 231 -24.35 6.16 19.42
C ASN A 231 -25.23 6.11 20.68
N VAL A 232 -24.64 6.13 21.89
CA VAL A 232 -25.39 6.38 23.12
C VAL A 232 -24.56 7.25 24.05
N THR A 233 -24.55 8.57 23.82
CA THR A 233 -24.88 9.62 24.80
C THR A 233 -24.59 11.01 24.23
N ASN A 234 -25.67 11.77 24.03
CA ASN A 234 -25.85 13.21 24.22
C ASN A 234 -25.01 14.23 23.42
N ASP A 235 -25.74 14.93 22.56
CA ASP A 235 -25.99 16.39 22.59
C ASP A 235 -25.05 17.30 23.40
N ASP A 236 -24.77 18.43 22.73
CA ASP A 236 -24.25 19.72 23.21
C ASP A 236 -22.75 19.82 23.58
N SER A 237 -21.95 20.38 22.67
CA SER A 237 -21.63 21.83 22.70
C SER A 237 -20.29 22.14 22.01
N SER A 238 -20.38 22.98 20.97
CA SER A 238 -19.44 23.98 20.47
C SER A 238 -17.91 23.92 20.75
N MET A 239 -17.17 24.17 19.66
CA MET A 239 -16.06 25.15 19.53
C MET A 239 -14.58 24.69 19.63
N MET A 240 -13.78 25.29 18.72
CA MET A 240 -12.32 25.30 18.52
C MET A 240 -11.76 24.22 17.59
N THR A 241 -11.38 24.47 16.32
CA THR A 241 -10.50 25.52 15.73
C THR A 241 -9.03 25.41 16.19
N VAL A 242 -8.19 25.02 15.22
CA VAL A 242 -6.75 25.32 15.06
C VAL A 242 -5.78 24.70 16.06
N LEU A 243 -4.98 23.74 15.57
CA LEU A 243 -3.55 23.92 15.25
C LEU A 243 -3.12 22.87 14.23
#